data_AF-A0A8I2H7M5-F1
#
_entry.id   AF-A0A8I2H7M5-F1
#
_cell.length_a   1.000
_cell.length_b   1.000
_cell.length_c   1.000
_cell.angle_alpha   90.00
_cell.angle_beta   90.00
_cell.angle_gamma   90.00
#
_symmetry.space_group_name_H-M   'P 1'
#
loop_
_entity.id
_entity.type
_entity.pdbx_description
1 polymer ?
#
loop_
_entity_poly.entity_id
_entity_poly.type
_entity_poly.pdbx_seq_one_letter_code
_entity_poly.pdbx_strand_id
1 'polypeptide(L)'
;MSPKLFPNIDKVAHFGVFFVLAFISHHAFKVKVWTHIVLLSLYGAGIEWMQHSLPYRQASTADFLADLAGAVSYFVLFYIWASWRNRKHG
;
A
#
# COMPACT_ATOMS: atom_id res chain seq x y z
N MET A 1 -10.21 -20.10 -19.81
CA MET A 1 -10.39 -19.24 -18.63
C MET A 1 -10.04 -20.07 -17.41
N SER A 2 -8.90 -19.82 -16.77
CA SER A 2 -8.64 -20.41 -15.46
C SER A 2 -9.65 -19.83 -14.46
N PRO A 3 -10.33 -20.66 -13.66
CA PRO A 3 -11.21 -20.14 -12.63
C PRO A 3 -10.33 -19.36 -11.65
N LYS A 4 -10.64 -18.06 -11.43
CA LYS A 4 -10.06 -17.30 -10.33
C LYS A 4 -10.49 -18.00 -9.04
N LEU A 5 -9.66 -18.90 -8.52
CA LEU A 5 -9.97 -19.70 -7.33
C LEU A 5 -10.33 -18.82 -6.12
N PHE A 6 -9.83 -17.57 -6.10
CA PHE A 6 -10.16 -16.55 -5.11
C PHE A 6 -10.26 -15.15 -5.76
N PRO A 7 -11.45 -14.70 -6.18
CA PRO A 7 -11.63 -13.45 -6.92
C PRO A 7 -11.36 -12.16 -6.11
N ASN A 8 -11.07 -12.27 -4.81
CA ASN A 8 -10.76 -11.14 -3.91
C ASN A 8 -9.37 -11.23 -3.26
N ILE A 9 -8.62 -12.30 -3.51
CA ILE A 9 -7.30 -12.48 -2.87
C ILE A 9 -6.27 -11.51 -3.42
N ASP A 10 -6.50 -11.03 -4.66
CA ASP A 10 -5.70 -10.01 -5.29
C ASP A 10 -5.77 -8.70 -4.49
N LYS A 11 -6.94 -8.27 -4.04
CA LYS A 11 -7.08 -7.06 -3.20
C LYS A 11 -6.34 -7.18 -1.86
N VAL A 12 -6.40 -8.36 -1.24
CA VAL A 12 -5.67 -8.63 0.01
C VAL A 12 -4.15 -8.61 -0.24
N ALA A 13 -3.71 -9.17 -1.37
CA ALA A 13 -2.31 -9.12 -1.78
C ALA A 13 -1.86 -7.67 -2.05
N HIS A 14 -2.66 -6.87 -2.77
CA HIS A 14 -2.44 -5.45 -3.02
C HIS A 14 -2.23 -4.68 -1.71
N PHE A 15 -3.16 -4.84 -0.76
CA PHE A 15 -3.03 -4.27 0.59
C PHE A 15 -1.74 -4.71 1.30
N GLY A 16 -1.48 -6.02 1.35
CA GLY A 16 -0.32 -6.56 2.07
C GLY A 16 1.02 -6.14 1.48
N VAL A 17 1.13 -6.13 0.15
CA VAL A 17 2.34 -5.70 -0.57
C VAL A 17 2.60 -4.23 -0.33
N PHE A 18 1.58 -3.37 -0.42
CA PHE A 18 1.77 -1.93 -0.18
C PHE A 18 2.06 -1.60 1.28
N PHE A 19 1.54 -2.39 2.22
CA PHE A 19 1.92 -2.28 3.63
C PHE A 19 3.42 -2.56 3.84
N VAL A 20 3.91 -3.67 3.30
CA VAL A 20 5.33 -4.05 3.39
C VAL A 20 6.21 -3.03 2.65
N LEU A 21 5.76 -2.56 1.49
CA LEU A 21 6.47 -1.54 0.72
C LEU A 21 6.56 -0.22 1.48
N ALA A 22 5.49 0.19 2.17
CA ALA A 22 5.51 1.36 3.04
C ALA A 22 6.48 1.19 4.21
N PHE A 23 6.51 0.00 4.84
CA PHE A 23 7.49 -0.32 5.88
C PHE A 23 8.94 -0.22 5.39
N ILE A 24 9.24 -0.86 4.25
CA ILE A 24 10.58 -0.83 3.66
C ILE A 24 10.95 0.60 3.27
N SER A 25 10.06 1.31 2.59
CA SER A 25 10.30 2.69 2.15
C SER A 25 10.59 3.61 3.34
N HIS A 26 9.81 3.51 4.41
CA HIS A 26 10.01 4.31 5.63
C HIS A 26 11.34 4.03 6.33
N HIS A 27 11.81 2.78 6.32
CA HIS A 27 13.10 2.42 6.92
C HIS A 27 14.30 2.68 5.99
N ALA A 28 14.11 2.58 4.68
CA ALA A 28 15.16 2.79 3.70
C ALA A 28 15.46 4.28 3.48
N PHE A 29 14.42 5.14 3.50
CA PHE A 29 14.56 6.56 3.17
C PHE A 29 14.17 7.46 4.35
N LYS A 30 15.11 8.30 4.78
CA LYS A 30 14.88 9.30 5.84
C LYS A 30 14.22 10.57 5.31
N VAL A 31 13.08 10.44 4.63
CA VAL A 31 12.29 11.55 4.08
C VAL A 31 10.98 11.75 4.86
N LYS A 32 10.25 12.84 4.57
CA LYS A 32 8.98 13.13 5.26
C LYS A 32 7.94 12.05 4.94
N VAL A 33 7.02 11.77 5.88
CA VAL A 33 5.95 10.77 5.69
C VAL A 33 5.10 11.07 4.45
N TRP A 34 4.77 12.34 4.21
CA TRP A 34 4.03 12.75 3.00
C TRP A 34 4.74 12.38 1.69
N THR A 35 6.07 12.39 1.66
CA THR A 35 6.84 11.97 0.48
C THR A 35 6.61 10.49 0.17
N HIS A 36 6.57 9.64 1.21
CA HIS A 36 6.28 8.22 1.06
C HIS A 36 4.86 7.98 0.56
N ILE A 37 3.88 8.68 1.14
CA ILE A 37 2.47 8.59 0.74
C ILE A 37 2.32 8.97 -0.74
N VAL A 38 2.92 10.08 -1.17
CA VAL A 38 2.88 10.53 -2.58
C VAL A 38 3.54 9.51 -3.50
N LEU A 39 4.74 9.03 -3.17
CA LEU A 39 5.47 8.07 -4.01
C LEU A 39 4.72 6.74 -4.14
N LEU A 40 4.20 6.21 -3.03
CA LEU A 40 3.42 4.97 -3.04
C LEU A 40 2.11 5.15 -3.81
N SER A 41 1.44 6.29 -3.66
CA SER A 41 0.21 6.60 -4.44
C SER A 41 0.50 6.66 -5.94
N LEU A 42 1.57 7.35 -6.35
CA LEU A 42 1.99 7.42 -7.75
C LEU A 42 2.37 6.03 -8.29
N TYR A 43 3.04 5.21 -7.48
CA TYR A 43 3.40 3.85 -7.83
C TYR A 43 2.17 2.96 -8.05
N GLY A 44 1.18 3.01 -7.14
CA GLY A 44 -0.10 2.29 -7.30
C GLY A 44 -0.88 2.73 -8.53
N ALA A 45 -0.97 4.04 -8.78
CA ALA A 45 -1.61 4.57 -9.99
C ALA A 45 -0.88 4.12 -11.27
N GLY A 46 0.46 4.05 -11.24
CA GLY A 46 1.27 3.51 -12.33
C GLY A 46 1.04 2.03 -12.58
N ILE A 47 0.87 1.22 -11.52
CA ILE A 47 0.48 -0.19 -11.64
C ILE A 47 -0.90 -0.31 -12.28
N GLU A 48 -1.88 0.47 -11.82
CA GLU A 48 -3.24 0.44 -12.38
C GLU A 48 -3.25 0.82 -13.87
N TRP A 49 -2.49 1.85 -14.26
CA TRP A 49 -2.29 2.19 -15.68
C TRP A 49 -1.66 1.03 -16.44
N MET A 50 -0.54 0.48 -15.95
CA MET A 50 0.12 -0.66 -16.60
C MET A 50 -0.84 -1.86 -16.75
N GLN A 51 -1.66 -2.14 -15.74
CA GLN A 51 -2.66 -3.20 -15.75
C GLN A 51 -3.73 -2.98 -16.81
N HIS A 52 -4.12 -1.73 -17.09
CA HIS A 52 -5.07 -1.41 -18.17
C HIS A 52 -4.58 -1.89 -19.56
N SER A 53 -3.27 -2.02 -19.74
CA SER A 53 -2.67 -2.49 -20.99
C SER A 53 -2.58 -4.02 -21.09
N LEU A 54 -2.95 -4.76 -20.04
CA LEU A 54 -2.83 -6.22 -19.99
C LEU A 54 -4.18 -6.90 -20.32
N PRO A 55 -4.26 -7.72 -21.38
CA PRO A 55 -5.53 -8.32 -21.83
C PRO A 55 -6.14 -9.34 -20.83
N TYR A 56 -5.39 -9.77 -19.82
CA TYR A 56 -5.80 -10.73 -18.80
C TYR A 56 -5.98 -10.12 -17.40
N ARG A 57 -5.74 -8.80 -17.23
CA ARG A 57 -5.90 -8.10 -15.95
C ARG A 57 -6.75 -6.85 -16.17
N GLN A 58 -7.83 -6.72 -15.42
CA GLN A 58 -8.64 -5.51 -15.44
C GLN A 58 -8.03 -4.52 -14.43
N ALA A 59 -7.70 -3.31 -14.88
CA ALA A 59 -7.49 -2.20 -13.97
C ALA A 59 -8.77 -1.97 -13.16
N SER A 60 -8.62 -1.79 -11.85
CA SER A 60 -9.74 -1.65 -10.94
C SER A 60 -9.39 -0.60 -9.90
N THR A 61 -10.27 0.39 -9.76
CA THR A 61 -10.12 1.43 -8.73
C THR A 61 -10.11 0.84 -7.32
N ALA A 62 -10.68 -0.37 -7.15
CA ALA A 62 -10.62 -1.10 -5.90
C ALA A 62 -9.22 -1.64 -5.56
N ASP A 63 -8.41 -1.97 -6.56
CA ASP A 63 -7.02 -2.44 -6.36
C ASP A 63 -6.15 -1.25 -5.92
N PHE A 64 -6.32 -0.09 -6.57
CA PHE A 64 -5.67 1.15 -6.15
C PHE A 64 -6.07 1.59 -4.74
N LEU A 65 -7.36 1.46 -4.38
CA LEU A 65 -7.80 1.76 -3.02
C LEU A 65 -7.20 0.78 -2.00
N ALA A 66 -7.02 -0.49 -2.36
CA ALA A 66 -6.36 -1.48 -1.51
C ALA A 66 -4.88 -1.14 -1.31
N ASP A 67 -4.19 -0.70 -2.37
CA ASP A 67 -2.80 -0.22 -2.31
C ASP A 67 -2.66 0.98 -1.36
N LEU A 68 -3.53 1.99 -1.53
CA LEU A 68 -3.56 3.16 -0.64
C LEU A 68 -3.85 2.78 0.81
N ALA A 69 -4.83 1.89 1.05
CA ALA A 69 -5.17 1.42 2.38
C ALA A 69 -4.01 0.67 3.04
N GLY A 70 -3.29 -0.15 2.28
CA GLY A 70 -2.09 -0.85 2.74
C GLY A 70 -1.01 0.13 3.18
N ALA A 71 -0.69 1.11 2.34
CA ALA A 71 0.32 2.12 2.66
C ALA A 71 -0.06 3.00 3.86
N VAL A 72 -1.30 3.51 3.90
CA VAL A 72 -1.79 4.39 4.98
C VAL A 72 -1.85 3.64 6.31
N SER A 73 -2.33 2.40 6.32
CA SER A 73 -2.44 1.61 7.55
C SER A 73 -1.09 1.41 8.25
N TYR A 74 0.00 1.24 7.49
CA TYR A 74 1.35 1.21 8.03
C TYR A 74 1.71 2.49 8.81
N PHE A 75 1.53 3.66 8.19
CA PHE A 75 1.88 4.94 8.81
C PHE A 75 0.99 5.27 10.01
N VAL A 76 -0.29 4.89 9.97
CA VAL A 76 -1.21 5.03 11.12
C VAL A 76 -0.73 4.18 12.30
N LEU A 77 -0.42 2.90 12.08
CA LEU A 77 0.09 2.01 13.13
C LEU A 77 1.41 2.52 13.69
N PHE A 78 2.31 3.00 12.82
CA PHE A 78 3.58 3.60 13.24
C PHE A 78 3.36 4.82 14.13
N TYR A 79 2.45 5.72 13.75
CA TYR A 79 2.12 6.91 14.55
C TYR A 79 1.53 6.57 15.91
N ILE A 80 0.60 5.60 15.96
CA ILE A 80 0.01 5.12 17.21
C ILE A 80 1.09 4.53 18.13
N TRP A 81 1.96 3.68 17.57
CA TRP A 81 3.05 3.05 18.32
C TRP A 81 4.05 4.08 18.85
N ALA A 82 4.47 5.03 18.02
CA ALA A 82 5.37 6.11 18.41
C ALA A 82 4.76 6.98 19.53
N SER A 83 3.47 7.32 19.40
CA SER A 83 2.73 8.09 20.41
C SER A 83 2.61 7.36 21.74
N TRP A 84 2.32 6.05 21.70
CA TRP A 84 2.25 5.21 22.90
C TRP A 84 3.60 5.08 23.59
N ARG A 85 4.68 4.89 22.82
CA ARG A 85 6.04 4.80 23.36
C ARG A 85 6.47 6.09 24.06
N ASN A 86 6.16 7.25 23.49
CA ASN A 86 6.51 8.54 24.07
C ASN A 86 5.78 8.82 25.40
N ARG A 87 4.56 8.30 25.58
CA ARG A 87 3.80 8.46 26.84
C ARG A 87 4.29 7.60 28.00
N LYS A 88 5.04 6.53 27.73
CA LYS A 88 5.55 5.62 28.77
C LYS A 88 6.91 6.02 29.37
N HIS A 89 7.61 6.95 28.76
CA HIS A 89 8.95 7.39 29.17
C HIS A 89 9.04 8.90 29.44
N GLY A 90 7.90 9.57 29.57
CA GLY A 90 7.79 10.98 29.96
C GLY A 90 7.14 11.14 31.32
#